data_AF-A0A7Y5QH26-F1
#
_entry.id   AF-A0A7Y5QH26-F1
#
_cell.length_a   1.000
_cell.length_b   1.000
_cell.length_c   1.000
_cell.angle_alpha   90.00
_cell.angle_beta   90.00
_cell.angle_gamma   90.00
#
_symmetry.space_group_name_H-M   'P 1'
#
loop_
_entity.id
_entity.type
_entity.pdbx_description
1 polymer ?
#
loop_
_entity_poly.entity_id
_entity_poly.type
_entity_poly.pdbx_seq_one_letter_code
_entity_poly.pdbx_strand_id
1 'polypeptide(L)'
;MKPSDVSTMIGVSSVTIRKWSNEFASFLSATGAGGDGRHRDFTETDVRVLKLIKELRDGGRTRHDIESSLQNALDNGTIDDIPLPESSAHVARVPMIPTAAADAALNVSNNALLREIAFLEARIQEMKEERAVIEAQMKEERIEREKLLREIGQSRTDLLREINEAQSALAAANAELELWRKGRIKAE
;
A
#
# COMPACT_ATOMS: atom_id res chain seq x y z
N MET A 1 38.62 -2.34 -17.08
CA MET A 1 37.55 -1.46 -17.60
C MET A 1 37.76 -0.02 -17.12
N LYS A 2 37.62 0.98 -18.01
CA LYS A 2 37.81 2.39 -17.62
C LYS A 2 36.61 2.90 -16.82
N PRO A 3 36.78 3.96 -16.00
CA PRO A 3 35.67 4.56 -15.24
C PRO A 3 34.46 4.98 -16.11
N SER A 4 34.69 5.39 -17.36
CA SER A 4 33.65 5.72 -18.33
C SER A 4 32.78 4.52 -18.69
N ASP A 5 33.41 3.38 -18.86
CA ASP A 5 32.75 2.15 -19.30
C ASP A 5 31.90 1.63 -18.14
N VAL A 6 32.47 1.59 -16.94
CA VAL A 6 31.78 1.21 -15.71
C VAL A 6 30.62 2.16 -15.38
N SER A 7 30.80 3.47 -15.58
CA SER A 7 29.71 4.44 -15.40
C SER A 7 28.50 4.17 -16.30
N THR A 8 28.76 3.73 -17.54
CA THR A 8 27.72 3.41 -18.52
C THR A 8 27.06 2.07 -18.19
N MET A 9 27.84 1.08 -17.77
CA MET A 9 27.34 -0.25 -17.39
C MET A 9 26.45 -0.21 -16.14
N ILE A 10 26.84 0.56 -15.12
CA ILE A 10 26.13 0.61 -13.83
C ILE A 10 25.08 1.74 -13.83
N GLY A 11 25.10 2.67 -14.78
CA GLY A 11 24.15 3.77 -14.89
C GLY A 11 24.32 4.82 -13.77
N VAL A 12 25.56 5.17 -13.45
CA VAL A 12 25.92 6.19 -12.45
C VAL A 12 27.00 7.11 -13.01
N SER A 13 27.09 8.36 -12.54
CA SER A 13 28.08 9.30 -13.10
C SER A 13 29.53 8.83 -12.88
N SER A 14 30.44 9.18 -13.80
CA SER A 14 31.87 8.88 -13.66
C SER A 14 32.51 9.54 -12.43
N VAL A 15 31.95 10.66 -11.96
CA VAL A 15 32.33 11.31 -10.70
C VAL A 15 31.92 10.45 -9.50
N THR A 16 30.71 9.89 -9.53
CA THR A 16 30.21 8.97 -8.49
C THR A 16 31.09 7.72 -8.40
N ILE A 17 31.45 7.12 -9.53
CA ILE A 17 32.37 5.97 -9.57
C ILE A 17 33.69 6.32 -8.87
N ARG A 18 34.32 7.45 -9.23
CA ARG A 18 35.58 7.89 -8.58
C ARG A 18 35.43 8.09 -7.08
N LYS A 19 34.32 8.67 -6.63
CA LYS A 19 34.05 8.88 -5.21
C LYS A 19 33.92 7.54 -4.47
N TRP A 20 33.13 6.62 -5.00
CA TRP A 20 32.94 5.30 -4.41
C TRP A 20 34.24 4.47 -4.41
N SER A 21 35.06 4.58 -5.45
CA SER A 21 36.37 3.91 -5.48
C SER A 21 37.30 4.35 -4.37
N ASN A 22 37.19 5.60 -3.91
CA ASN A 22 37.96 6.07 -2.76
C ASN A 22 37.30 5.66 -1.42
N GLU A 23 35.97 5.72 -1.35
CA GLU A 23 35.21 5.43 -0.13
C GLU A 23 35.26 3.94 0.26
N PHE A 24 35.25 3.05 -0.75
CA PHE A 24 35.21 1.59 -0.60
C PHE A 24 36.48 0.93 -1.16
N ALA A 25 37.61 1.64 -1.13
CA ALA A 25 38.89 1.18 -1.69
C ALA A 25 39.34 -0.19 -1.16
N SER A 26 39.00 -0.53 0.08
CA SER A 26 39.32 -1.81 0.73
C SER A 26 38.65 -3.03 0.08
N PHE A 27 37.54 -2.81 -0.64
CA PHE A 27 36.76 -3.87 -1.29
C PHE A 27 37.00 -3.96 -2.80
N LEU A 28 37.91 -3.14 -3.32
CA LEU A 28 38.26 -3.09 -4.74
C LEU A 28 39.68 -3.60 -4.95
N SER A 29 39.96 -4.02 -6.18
CA SER A 29 41.31 -4.34 -6.62
C SER A 29 42.24 -3.12 -6.50
N ALA A 30 43.54 -3.36 -6.39
CA ALA A 30 44.55 -2.30 -6.30
C ALA A 30 44.52 -1.35 -7.51
N THR A 31 44.09 -1.82 -8.68
CA THR A 31 43.92 -1.01 -9.90
C THR A 31 42.58 -0.27 -9.92
N GLY A 32 41.52 -0.84 -9.33
CA GLY A 32 40.19 -0.26 -9.26
C GLY A 32 40.04 0.84 -8.20
N ALA A 33 40.65 0.66 -7.02
CA ALA A 33 40.69 1.70 -5.98
C ALA A 33 41.37 2.99 -6.50
N GLY A 34 42.45 2.80 -7.27
CA GLY A 34 43.33 3.89 -7.70
C GLY A 34 44.17 4.45 -6.56
N GLY A 35 45.16 5.28 -6.91
CA GLY A 35 46.14 5.84 -5.98
C GLY A 35 47.43 6.22 -6.70
N ASP A 36 48.27 7.07 -6.08
CA ASP A 36 49.62 7.41 -6.54
C ASP A 36 49.75 7.92 -8.00
N GLY A 37 48.75 8.67 -8.47
CA GLY A 37 48.74 9.23 -9.84
C GLY A 37 48.46 8.20 -10.95
N ARG A 38 48.08 6.96 -10.59
CA ARG A 38 47.73 5.91 -11.56
C ARG A 38 46.29 6.05 -12.06
N HIS A 39 46.08 5.68 -13.32
CA HIS A 39 44.76 5.58 -13.91
C HIS A 39 44.01 4.40 -13.29
N ARG A 40 42.72 4.61 -12.95
CA ARG A 40 41.87 3.54 -12.43
C ARG A 40 41.50 2.58 -13.54
N ASP A 41 41.65 1.29 -13.25
CA ASP A 41 41.25 0.21 -14.14
C ASP A 41 40.51 -0.86 -13.33
N PHE A 42 39.23 -1.02 -13.63
CA PHE A 42 38.32 -1.88 -12.90
C PHE A 42 38.27 -3.29 -13.49
N THR A 43 38.42 -4.28 -12.63
CA THR A 43 38.16 -5.69 -12.94
C THR A 43 36.66 -5.97 -12.98
N GLU A 44 36.26 -7.16 -13.45
CA GLU A 44 34.85 -7.58 -13.41
C GLU A 44 34.33 -7.65 -11.97
N THR A 45 35.14 -8.15 -11.04
CA THR A 45 34.82 -8.19 -9.61
C THR A 45 34.58 -6.78 -9.05
N ASP A 46 35.39 -5.80 -9.44
CA ASP A 46 35.19 -4.40 -9.04
C ASP A 46 33.85 -3.84 -9.54
N VAL A 47 33.44 -4.20 -10.76
CA VAL A 47 32.14 -3.78 -11.31
C VAL A 47 30.99 -4.40 -10.54
N ARG A 48 31.10 -5.66 -10.10
CA ARG A 48 30.09 -6.32 -9.25
C ARG A 48 29.99 -5.64 -7.88
N VAL A 49 31.13 -5.32 -7.26
CA VAL A 49 31.18 -4.56 -6.00
C VAL A 49 30.52 -3.18 -6.15
N LEU A 50 30.86 -2.44 -7.21
CA LEU A 50 30.25 -1.12 -7.48
C LEU A 50 28.75 -1.20 -7.78
N LYS A 51 28.29 -2.28 -8.42
CA LYS A 51 26.87 -2.56 -8.64
C LYS A 51 26.14 -2.82 -7.32
N LEU A 52 26.71 -3.64 -6.44
CA LEU A 52 26.15 -3.90 -5.12
C LEU A 52 26.05 -2.62 -4.28
N ILE A 53 27.09 -1.78 -4.32
CA ILE A 53 27.08 -0.46 -3.66
C ILE A 53 25.91 0.38 -4.16
N LYS A 54 25.67 0.41 -5.48
CA LYS A 54 24.53 1.13 -6.07
C LYS A 54 23.21 0.60 -5.52
N GLU A 55 22.97 -0.71 -5.59
CA GLU A 55 21.71 -1.33 -5.15
C GLU A 55 21.42 -1.03 -3.67
N LEU A 56 22.44 -1.09 -2.81
CA LEU A 56 22.31 -0.78 -1.39
C LEU A 56 22.08 0.72 -1.14
N ARG A 57 22.73 1.60 -1.90
CA ARG A 57 22.52 3.06 -1.83
C ARG A 57 21.13 3.46 -2.30
N ASP A 58 20.64 2.88 -3.39
CA ASP A 58 19.28 3.10 -3.91
C ASP A 58 18.23 2.62 -2.90
N GLY A 59 18.54 1.56 -2.15
CA GLY A 59 17.76 1.09 -1.00
C GLY A 59 17.89 1.94 0.28
N GLY A 60 18.57 3.09 0.23
CA GLY A 60 18.70 4.03 1.35
C GLY A 60 19.61 3.57 2.50
N ARG A 61 20.48 2.58 2.27
CA ARG A 61 21.38 2.05 3.32
C ARG A 61 22.48 3.05 3.66
N THR A 62 22.86 3.05 4.94
CA THR A 62 23.97 3.89 5.41
C THR A 62 25.31 3.33 4.94
N ARG A 63 26.37 4.12 5.02
CA ARG A 63 27.72 3.68 4.62
C ARG A 63 28.16 2.44 5.40
N HIS A 64 27.94 2.43 6.72
CA HIS A 64 28.36 1.33 7.58
C HIS A 64 27.65 0.02 7.21
N ASP A 65 26.35 0.09 6.94
CA ASP A 65 25.56 -1.08 6.50
C ASP A 65 26.08 -1.64 5.16
N ILE A 66 26.51 -0.75 4.26
CA ILE A 66 27.09 -1.13 2.97
C ILE A 66 28.43 -1.85 3.18
N GLU A 67 29.32 -1.31 4.01
CA GLU A 67 30.60 -1.95 4.33
C GLU A 67 30.42 -3.34 4.96
N SER A 68 29.47 -3.50 5.90
CA SER A 68 29.14 -4.81 6.48
C SER A 68 28.59 -5.78 5.44
N SER A 69 27.73 -5.30 4.53
CA SER A 69 27.16 -6.13 3.46
C SER A 69 28.23 -6.56 2.45
N LEU A 70 29.16 -5.67 2.11
CA LEU A 70 30.30 -5.97 1.24
C LEU A 70 31.25 -7.00 1.87
N GLN A 71 31.58 -6.83 3.15
CA GLN A 71 32.42 -7.77 3.88
C GLN A 71 31.79 -9.18 3.91
N ASN A 72 30.50 -9.25 4.27
CA ASN A 72 29.76 -10.52 4.26
C ASN A 72 29.71 -11.16 2.87
N ALA A 73 29.57 -10.37 1.81
CA ALA A 73 29.55 -10.89 0.45
C ALA A 73 30.93 -11.40 -0.01
N LEU A 74 32.01 -10.75 0.43
CA LEU A 74 33.37 -11.19 0.16
C LEU A 74 33.70 -12.50 0.91
N ASP A 75 33.36 -12.56 2.20
CA ASP A 75 33.65 -13.72 3.06
C ASP A 75 32.87 -14.97 2.63
N ASN A 76 31.66 -14.79 2.12
CA ASN A 76 30.81 -15.88 1.61
C ASN A 76 31.01 -16.16 0.11
N GLY A 77 31.85 -15.40 -0.58
CA GLY A 77 32.10 -15.56 -2.02
C GLY A 77 30.93 -15.19 -2.94
N THR A 78 29.90 -14.51 -2.43
CA THR A 78 28.67 -14.21 -3.20
C THR A 78 28.82 -13.02 -4.16
N ILE A 79 29.95 -12.31 -4.11
CA ILE A 79 30.26 -11.24 -5.09
C ILE A 79 30.29 -11.80 -6.51
N ASP A 80 30.80 -13.01 -6.71
CA ASP A 80 30.89 -13.67 -8.01
C ASP A 80 29.56 -14.23 -8.51
N ASP A 81 28.51 -14.21 -7.68
CA ASP A 81 27.14 -14.55 -8.09
C ASP A 81 26.36 -13.32 -8.59
N ILE A 82 26.85 -12.10 -8.32
CA ILE A 82 26.20 -10.87 -8.77
C ILE A 82 26.33 -10.79 -10.28
N PRO A 83 25.22 -10.81 -11.05
CA PRO A 83 25.30 -10.80 -12.50
C PRO A 83 25.95 -9.49 -12.96
N LEU A 84 26.95 -9.60 -13.83
CA LEU A 84 27.55 -8.43 -14.46
C LEU A 84 26.46 -7.65 -15.21
N PRO A 85 26.40 -6.31 -15.05
CA PRO A 85 25.53 -5.51 -15.89
C PRO A 85 25.95 -5.75 -17.34
N GLU A 86 24.98 -6.07 -18.20
CA GLU A 86 25.25 -6.25 -19.63
C GLU A 86 25.95 -5.00 -20.14
N SER A 87 27.14 -5.19 -20.72
CA SER A 87 27.86 -4.10 -21.34
C SER A 87 26.96 -3.52 -22.42
N SER A 88 26.53 -2.28 -22.24
CA SER A 88 25.88 -1.47 -23.27
C SER A 88 26.88 -1.06 -24.37
N ALA A 89 27.81 -1.95 -24.73
CA ALA A 89 28.60 -1.90 -25.97
C ALA A 89 27.69 -1.96 -27.21
N HIS A 90 26.41 -2.26 -27.02
CA HIS A 90 25.35 -1.90 -27.94
C HIS A 90 24.47 -0.84 -27.27
N VAL A 91 24.89 0.43 -27.33
CA VAL A 91 23.92 1.42 -27.81
C VAL A 91 23.58 0.90 -29.20
N ALA A 92 22.58 0.02 -29.27
CA ALA A 92 21.93 -0.29 -30.53
C ALA A 92 21.77 1.08 -31.18
N ARG A 93 22.38 1.27 -32.35
CA ARG A 93 21.97 2.38 -33.20
C ARG A 93 20.50 2.13 -33.37
N VAL A 94 19.69 2.83 -32.57
CA VAL A 94 18.24 2.75 -32.67
C VAL A 94 18.01 3.05 -34.14
N PRO A 95 17.50 2.10 -34.94
CA PRO A 95 17.21 2.39 -36.33
C PRO A 95 16.36 3.65 -36.27
N MET A 96 16.84 4.73 -36.90
CA MET A 96 16.16 6.01 -36.86
C MET A 96 14.83 5.78 -37.57
N ILE A 97 13.80 5.41 -36.81
CA ILE A 97 12.44 5.32 -37.29
C ILE A 97 12.15 6.73 -37.80
N PRO A 98 11.71 6.90 -39.06
CA PRO A 98 11.31 8.21 -39.55
C PRO A 98 10.38 8.82 -38.51
N THR A 99 10.70 10.01 -37.99
CA THR A 99 9.99 10.65 -36.86
C THR A 99 8.47 10.60 -37.04
N ALA A 100 8.00 10.79 -38.28
CA ALA A 100 6.60 10.66 -38.66
C ALA A 100 5.95 9.29 -38.33
N ALA A 101 6.67 8.17 -38.50
CA ALA A 101 6.15 6.84 -38.19
C ALA A 101 6.17 6.54 -36.68
N ALA A 102 7.17 7.06 -35.96
CA ALA A 102 7.23 6.97 -34.50
C ALA A 102 6.11 7.81 -33.85
N ASP A 103 5.91 9.03 -34.33
CA ASP A 103 4.85 9.93 -33.86
C ASP A 103 3.46 9.36 -34.18
N ALA A 104 3.26 8.74 -35.34
CA ALA A 104 2.00 8.08 -35.68
C ALA A 104 1.70 6.91 -34.73
N ALA A 105 2.68 6.04 -34.44
CA ALA A 105 2.50 4.94 -33.51
C ALA A 105 2.22 5.42 -32.07
N LEU A 106 2.91 6.48 -31.65
CA LEU A 106 2.76 7.08 -30.33
C LEU A 106 1.38 7.74 -30.17
N ASN A 107 0.89 8.42 -31.21
CA ASN A 107 -0.46 8.98 -31.23
C ASN A 107 -1.56 7.91 -31.22
N VAL A 108 -1.37 6.79 -31.92
CA VAL A 108 -2.32 5.66 -31.86
C VAL A 108 -2.38 5.08 -30.44
N SER A 109 -1.23 4.90 -29.80
CA SER A 109 -1.15 4.43 -28.41
C SER A 109 -1.83 5.41 -27.44
N ASN A 110 -1.51 6.70 -27.53
CA ASN A 110 -2.14 7.73 -26.71
C ASN A 110 -3.66 7.78 -26.88
N ASN A 111 -4.15 7.66 -28.13
CA ASN A 111 -5.59 7.62 -28.39
C ASN A 111 -6.27 6.37 -27.81
N ALA A 112 -5.59 5.21 -27.81
CA ALA A 112 -6.11 4.00 -27.18
C ALA A 112 -6.18 4.18 -25.64
N LEU A 113 -5.12 4.70 -25.04
CA LEU A 113 -5.06 4.98 -23.59
C LEU A 113 -6.13 6.00 -23.17
N LEU A 114 -6.34 7.06 -23.95
CA LEU A 114 -7.37 8.06 -23.66
C LEU A 114 -8.78 7.47 -23.71
N ARG A 115 -9.05 6.52 -24.60
CA ARG A 115 -10.34 5.81 -24.63
C ARG A 115 -10.51 4.92 -23.40
N GLU A 116 -9.45 4.24 -22.99
CA GLU A 116 -9.48 3.41 -21.78
C GLU A 116 -9.70 4.25 -20.53
N ILE A 117 -9.02 5.39 -20.42
CA ILE A 117 -9.25 6.37 -19.35
C ILE A 117 -10.72 6.82 -19.34
N ALA A 118 -11.26 7.25 -20.48
CA ALA A 118 -12.66 7.70 -20.56
C ALA A 118 -13.65 6.59 -20.17
N PHE A 119 -13.38 5.34 -20.56
CA PHE A 119 -14.20 4.19 -20.18
C PHE A 119 -14.13 3.92 -18.67
N LEU A 120 -12.93 3.91 -18.10
CA LEU A 120 -12.73 3.70 -16.66
C LEU A 120 -13.35 4.84 -15.83
N GLU A 121 -13.25 6.08 -16.29
CA GLU A 121 -13.89 7.24 -15.65
C GLU A 121 -15.41 7.10 -15.65
N ALA A 122 -16.02 6.69 -16.77
CA ALA A 122 -17.45 6.42 -16.85
C ALA A 122 -17.87 5.30 -15.88
N ARG A 123 -17.08 4.23 -15.78
CA ARG A 123 -17.36 3.12 -14.86
C ARG A 123 -17.21 3.52 -13.39
N ILE A 124 -16.23 4.35 -13.07
CA ILE A 124 -16.07 4.92 -11.72
C ILE A 124 -17.26 5.80 -11.37
N GLN A 125 -17.74 6.60 -12.32
CA GLN A 125 -18.90 7.48 -12.11
C GLN A 125 -20.17 6.66 -11.85
N GLU A 126 -20.42 5.63 -12.65
CA GLU A 126 -21.53 4.69 -12.46
C GLU A 126 -21.48 4.02 -11.07
N MET A 127 -20.33 3.48 -10.67
CA MET A 127 -20.17 2.87 -9.34
C MET A 127 -20.39 3.86 -8.20
N LYS A 128 -20.01 5.13 -8.37
CA LYS A 128 -20.26 6.17 -7.37
C LYS A 128 -21.74 6.48 -7.24
N GLU A 129 -22.47 6.52 -8.36
CA GLU A 129 -23.91 6.73 -8.37
C GLU A 129 -24.66 5.57 -7.72
N GLU A 130 -24.30 4.32 -8.06
CA GLU A 130 -24.84 3.12 -7.40
C GLU A 130 -24.60 3.15 -5.89
N ARG A 131 -23.38 3.49 -5.47
CA ARG A 131 -23.04 3.60 -4.05
C ARG A 131 -23.86 4.68 -3.35
N ALA A 132 -24.08 5.83 -3.98
CA ALA A 132 -24.90 6.90 -3.42
C ALA A 132 -26.36 6.46 -3.23
N VAL A 133 -26.91 5.71 -4.19
CA VAL A 133 -28.26 5.15 -4.09
C VAL A 133 -28.35 4.16 -2.93
N ILE A 134 -27.40 3.23 -2.82
CA ILE A 134 -27.37 2.23 -1.73
C ILE A 134 -27.23 2.92 -0.37
N GLU A 135 -26.37 3.93 -0.25
CA GLU A 135 -26.19 4.67 1.00
C GLU A 135 -27.46 5.43 1.41
N ALA A 136 -28.20 5.97 0.44
CA ALA A 136 -29.50 6.61 0.71
C ALA A 136 -30.53 5.59 1.20
N GLN A 137 -30.64 4.42 0.55
CA GLN A 137 -31.54 3.34 0.97
C GLN A 137 -31.21 2.85 2.38
N MET A 138 -29.93 2.60 2.67
CA MET A 138 -29.49 2.17 4.01
C MET A 138 -29.80 3.21 5.09
N LYS A 139 -29.74 4.50 4.75
CA LYS A 139 -30.10 5.58 5.68
C LYS A 139 -31.59 5.61 5.94
N GLU A 140 -32.41 5.45 4.90
CA GLU A 140 -33.86 5.40 5.00
C GLU A 140 -34.33 4.20 5.84
N GLU A 141 -33.79 3.00 5.54
CA GLU A 141 -34.06 1.80 6.34
C GLU A 141 -33.65 1.95 7.80
N ARG A 142 -32.53 2.63 8.09
CA ARG A 142 -32.11 2.93 9.46
C ARG A 142 -33.10 3.82 10.19
N ILE A 143 -33.60 4.87 9.52
CA ILE A 143 -34.59 5.79 10.10
C ILE A 143 -35.90 5.05 10.39
N GLU A 144 -36.37 4.23 9.44
CA GLU A 144 -37.60 3.45 9.62
C GLU A 144 -37.45 2.43 10.74
N ARG A 145 -36.31 1.72 10.78
CA ARG A 145 -36.01 0.78 11.87
C ARG A 145 -35.97 1.47 13.23
N GLU A 146 -35.37 2.65 13.32
CA GLU A 146 -35.32 3.42 14.57
C GLU A 146 -36.72 3.90 15.00
N LYS A 147 -37.58 4.27 14.05
CA LYS A 147 -38.98 4.62 14.32
C LYS A 147 -39.76 3.41 14.87
N LEU A 148 -39.67 2.26 14.20
CA LEU A 148 -40.30 1.02 14.65
C LEU A 148 -39.82 0.60 16.05
N LEU A 149 -38.52 0.71 16.32
CA LEU A 149 -37.98 0.41 17.66
C LEU A 149 -38.54 1.34 18.74
N ARG A 150 -38.75 2.62 18.42
CA ARG A 150 -39.39 3.57 19.34
C ARG A 150 -40.86 3.20 19.58
N GLU A 151 -41.60 2.86 18.52
CA GLU A 151 -43.01 2.44 18.62
C GLU A 151 -43.15 1.15 19.44
N ILE A 152 -42.31 0.14 19.18
CA ILE A 152 -42.26 -1.09 19.99
C ILE A 152 -41.92 -0.77 21.44
N GLY A 153 -40.98 0.14 21.68
CA GLY A 153 -40.62 0.59 23.03
C GLY A 153 -41.81 1.22 23.76
N GLN A 154 -42.54 2.13 23.10
CA GLN A 154 -43.72 2.79 23.64
C GLN A 154 -44.85 1.80 23.94
N SER A 155 -45.19 0.93 22.97
CA SER A 155 -46.20 -0.10 23.15
C SER A 155 -45.85 -1.04 24.31
N ARG A 156 -44.57 -1.42 24.43
CA ARG A 156 -44.10 -2.23 25.57
C ARG A 156 -44.28 -1.51 26.90
N THR A 157 -43.98 -0.22 26.98
CA THR A 157 -44.17 0.55 28.22
C THR A 157 -45.65 0.69 28.59
N ASP A 158 -46.51 0.90 27.60
CA ASP A 158 -47.96 0.99 27.81
C ASP A 158 -48.54 -0.33 28.30
N LEU A 159 -48.16 -1.45 27.69
CA LEU A 159 -48.54 -2.79 28.13
C LEU A 159 -48.06 -3.10 29.54
N LEU A 160 -46.84 -2.71 29.90
CA LEU A 160 -46.33 -2.91 31.26
C LEU A 160 -47.13 -2.09 32.29
N ARG A 161 -47.56 -0.87 31.92
CA ARG A 161 -48.43 -0.06 32.77
C ARG A 161 -49.80 -0.73 32.94
N GLU A 162 -50.43 -1.18 31.86
CA GLU A 162 -51.73 -1.87 31.91
C GLU A 162 -51.65 -3.16 32.75
N ILE A 163 -50.59 -3.94 32.60
CA ILE A 163 -50.36 -5.14 33.43
C ILE A 163 -50.25 -4.76 34.91
N ASN A 164 -49.50 -3.72 35.24
CA ASN A 164 -49.34 -3.29 36.63
C ASN A 164 -50.65 -2.76 37.23
N GLU A 165 -51.42 -1.99 36.46
CA GLU A 165 -52.75 -1.52 36.85
C GLU A 165 -53.69 -2.71 37.10
N ALA A 166 -53.75 -3.67 36.19
CA ALA A 166 -54.55 -4.88 36.33
C ALA A 166 -54.13 -5.73 37.55
N GLN A 167 -52.83 -5.87 37.80
CA GLN A 167 -52.31 -6.55 38.99
C GLN A 167 -52.70 -5.83 40.29
N SER A 168 -52.66 -4.50 40.31
CA SER A 168 -53.07 -3.71 41.46
C SER A 168 -54.58 -3.85 41.75
N ALA A 169 -55.40 -3.84 40.70
CA ALA A 169 -56.85 -4.03 40.80
C ALA A 169 -57.19 -5.45 41.28
N LEU A 170 -56.49 -6.47 40.75
CA LEU A 170 -56.63 -7.85 41.20
C LEU A 170 -56.22 -8.02 42.67
N ALA A 171 -55.13 -7.37 43.09
CA ALA A 171 -54.69 -7.40 44.49
C ALA A 171 -55.71 -6.75 45.43
N ALA A 172 -56.31 -5.62 45.03
CA ALA A 172 -57.37 -4.95 45.78
C ALA A 172 -58.62 -5.84 45.90
N ALA A 173 -59.10 -6.41 44.78
CA ALA A 173 -60.25 -7.32 44.78
C ALA A 173 -60.01 -8.58 45.62
N ASN A 174 -58.81 -9.17 45.56
CA ASN A 174 -58.44 -10.31 46.40
C ASN A 174 -58.40 -9.94 47.89
N ALA A 175 -57.91 -8.75 48.24
CA ALA A 175 -57.91 -8.26 49.62
C ALA A 175 -59.34 -8.07 50.15
N GLU A 176 -60.24 -7.51 49.33
CA GLU A 176 -61.66 -7.42 49.67
C GLU A 176 -62.26 -8.79 49.91
N LEU A 177 -62.12 -9.74 48.97
CA LEU A 177 -62.62 -11.12 49.11
C LEU A 177 -62.13 -11.80 50.40
N GLU A 178 -60.88 -11.57 50.78
CA GLU A 178 -60.33 -12.09 52.04
C GLU A 178 -61.00 -11.47 53.28
N LEU A 179 -61.36 -10.19 53.24
CA LEU A 179 -62.11 -9.53 54.32
C LEU A 179 -63.55 -10.08 54.43
N TRP A 180 -64.20 -10.33 53.30
CA TRP A 180 -65.49 -11.01 53.21
C TRP A 180 -65.44 -12.43 53.80
N ARG A 181 -64.46 -13.24 53.37
CA ARG A 181 -64.26 -14.62 53.88
C ARG A 181 -64.03 -14.68 55.39
N LYS A 182 -63.33 -13.68 55.94
CA LYS A 182 -63.07 -13.57 57.39
C LYS A 182 -64.25 -12.99 58.18
N GLY A 183 -65.38 -12.68 57.53
CA GLY A 183 -66.58 -12.16 58.17
C GLY A 183 -66.44 -10.75 58.73
N ARG A 184 -65.41 -9.99 58.28
CA ARG A 184 -65.11 -8.64 58.79
C ARG A 184 -65.91 -7.54 58.09
N ILE A 185 -66.61 -7.87 57.01
CA ILE A 185 -67.50 -6.98 56.25
C ILE A 185 -68.79 -7.77 55.96
N LYS A 186 -69.97 -7.14 56.10
CA LYS A 186 -71.27 -7.72 55.75
C LYS A 186 -71.78 -7.08 54.46
N ALA A 187 -72.47 -7.86 53.63
CA ALA A 187 -73.24 -7.32 52.51
C ALA A 187 -74.37 -6.45 53.05
N GLU A 188 -74.41 -5.21 52.58
CA GLU A 188 -75.66 -4.43 52.55
C GLU A 188 -76.65 -5.06 51.57
#